data_AF-A0A915JVX9-F1
#
_entry.id   AF-A0A915JVX9-F1
#
_cell.length_a   1.000
_cell.length_b   1.000
_cell.length_c   1.000
_cell.angle_alpha   90.00
_cell.angle_beta   90.00
_cell.angle_gamma   90.00
#
_symmetry.space_group_name_H-M   'P 1'
#
loop_
_entity.id
_entity.type
_entity.pdbx_description
1 polymer ?
#
loop_
_entity_poly.entity_id
_entity_poly.type
_entity_poly.pdbx_seq_one_letter_code
_entity_poly.pdbx_strand_id
1 'polypeptide(L)'
;MTEIWRMATPIEEARPNKRISMLKHILNLHVLSKITLRRFRVRVLDDSIVFPRFIRGDYADGQIVHITGLKISRLMASFSPNNATLDDLQEEILPNANVFNGLFGYNLIQSSTKEIVVVGRESDAMVIYQATKHFVPTVVLPDAGGPLSYDAVPYLDAFAKSTFWFPTVFYNRVKLFTRRLPAHQRCFVVSPKISALLPADLLANETNMTVGYDRIVKVLGIAEIVLLRDIETFASLKEVARDYVLGTGKSNGVAQISTLWCSFEIANSRLVSIMVTQMAKL
;
A
#
# COMPACT_ATOMS: atom_id res chain seq x y z
N MET A 1 -21.30 11.30 -9.23
CA MET A 1 -20.54 10.06 -8.98
C MET A 1 -21.36 8.81 -9.36
N THR A 2 -22.55 8.61 -8.77
CA THR A 2 -23.44 7.47 -9.11
C THR A 2 -23.87 7.45 -10.58
N GLU A 3 -24.17 8.61 -11.15
CA GLU A 3 -24.53 8.74 -12.58
C GLU A 3 -23.35 8.42 -13.51
N ILE A 4 -22.18 8.99 -13.25
CA ILE A 4 -20.92 8.72 -13.96
C ILE A 4 -20.63 7.21 -13.96
N TRP A 5 -20.77 6.56 -12.79
CA TRP A 5 -20.58 5.13 -12.68
C TRP A 5 -21.58 4.32 -13.52
N ARG A 6 -22.85 4.74 -13.57
CA ARG A 6 -23.90 4.09 -14.35
C ARG A 6 -23.68 4.22 -15.85
N MET A 7 -23.13 5.35 -16.30
CA MET A 7 -22.77 5.59 -17.70
C MET A 7 -21.52 4.81 -18.13
N ALA A 8 -20.61 4.53 -17.20
CA ALA A 8 -19.40 3.79 -17.48
C ALA A 8 -19.69 2.33 -17.84
N THR A 9 -19.06 1.85 -18.91
CA THR A 9 -19.19 0.48 -19.42
C THR A 9 -18.10 -0.43 -18.87
N PRO A 10 -18.36 -1.73 -18.61
CA PRO A 10 -17.30 -2.67 -18.28
C PRO A 10 -16.18 -2.66 -19.33
N ILE A 11 -14.91 -2.67 -18.89
CA ILE A 11 -13.74 -2.56 -19.79
C ILE A 11 -13.65 -3.69 -20.84
N GLU A 12 -14.34 -4.81 -20.61
CA GLU A 12 -14.44 -5.95 -21.52
C GLU A 12 -15.41 -5.70 -22.68
N GLU A 13 -16.45 -4.90 -22.45
CA GLU A 13 -17.54 -4.59 -23.38
C GLU A 13 -17.34 -3.23 -24.07
N ALA A 14 -16.35 -2.46 -23.61
CA ALA A 14 -16.02 -1.15 -24.15
C ALA A 14 -15.61 -1.23 -25.62
N ARG A 15 -16.07 -0.26 -26.42
CA ARG A 15 -15.72 -0.14 -27.83
C ARG A 15 -14.21 0.04 -28.00
N PRO A 16 -13.59 -0.55 -29.03
CA PRO A 16 -12.17 -0.39 -29.28
C PRO A 16 -11.84 1.08 -29.55
N ASN A 17 -10.91 1.62 -28.78
CA ASN A 17 -10.51 3.02 -28.85
C ASN A 17 -8.99 3.11 -28.67
N LYS A 18 -8.31 3.83 -29.57
CA LYS A 18 -6.85 4.01 -29.54
C LYS A 18 -6.37 4.57 -28.22
N ARG A 19 -7.07 5.56 -27.65
CA ARG A 19 -6.70 6.19 -26.37
C ARG A 19 -6.81 5.20 -25.21
N ILE A 20 -7.87 4.39 -25.19
CA ILE A 20 -8.04 3.33 -24.18
C ILE A 20 -6.97 2.25 -24.31
N SER A 21 -6.60 1.85 -25.53
CA SER A 21 -5.50 0.90 -25.75
C SER A 21 -4.16 1.44 -25.25
N MET A 22 -3.89 2.73 -25.47
CA MET A 22 -2.69 3.40 -24.95
C MET A 22 -2.72 3.46 -23.41
N LEU A 23 -3.84 3.87 -22.82
CA LEU A 23 -4.02 3.85 -21.36
C LEU A 23 -3.82 2.46 -20.75
N LYS A 24 -4.34 1.42 -21.39
CA LYS A 24 -4.12 0.03 -20.96
C LYS A 24 -2.64 -0.37 -21.00
N HIS A 25 -1.88 0.16 -21.96
CA HIS A 25 -0.45 -0.09 -22.02
C HIS A 25 0.31 0.68 -20.93
N ILE A 26 0.10 1.99 -20.82
CA ILE A 26 0.75 2.88 -19.85
C ILE A 26 0.49 2.45 -18.41
N LEU A 27 -0.75 2.06 -18.09
CA LEU A 27 -1.14 1.60 -16.75
C LEU A 27 -0.81 0.12 -16.52
N ASN A 28 -0.13 -0.56 -17.44
CA ASN A 28 0.16 -2.01 -17.36
C ASN A 28 -1.10 -2.86 -17.11
N LEU A 29 -2.23 -2.50 -17.72
CA LEU A 29 -3.46 -3.30 -17.66
C LEU A 29 -3.49 -4.40 -18.72
N HIS A 30 -2.63 -4.32 -19.74
CA HIS A 30 -2.56 -5.31 -20.81
C HIS A 30 -2.07 -6.69 -20.34
N VAL A 31 -1.35 -6.77 -19.22
CA VAL A 31 -0.90 -8.04 -18.59
C VAL A 31 -1.99 -8.71 -17.75
N LEU A 32 -3.15 -8.06 -17.56
CA LEU A 32 -4.22 -8.56 -16.71
C LEU A 32 -5.24 -9.39 -17.49
N SER A 33 -5.78 -10.42 -16.84
CA SER A 33 -6.90 -11.17 -17.40
C SER A 33 -8.20 -10.36 -17.32
N LYS A 34 -9.09 -10.59 -18.29
CA LYS A 34 -10.45 -10.03 -18.31
C LYS A 34 -11.18 -10.31 -16.98
N ILE A 35 -11.13 -11.56 -16.52
CA ILE A 35 -11.74 -12.01 -15.25
C ILE A 35 -11.33 -11.13 -14.07
N THR A 36 -10.04 -10.80 -13.96
CA THR A 36 -9.53 -9.91 -12.90
C THR A 36 -10.11 -8.50 -13.04
N LEU A 37 -10.07 -7.91 -14.23
CA LEU A 37 -10.64 -6.59 -14.50
C LEU A 37 -12.13 -6.51 -14.13
N ARG A 38 -12.90 -7.56 -14.45
CA ARG A 38 -14.32 -7.67 -14.08
C ARG A 38 -14.53 -7.77 -12.57
N ARG A 39 -13.72 -8.56 -11.86
CA ARG A 39 -13.80 -8.70 -10.39
C ARG A 39 -13.55 -7.38 -9.67
N PHE A 40 -12.58 -6.60 -10.12
CA PHE A 40 -12.30 -5.25 -9.62
C PHE A 40 -13.27 -4.19 -10.16
N ARG A 41 -14.20 -4.58 -11.04
CA ARG A 41 -15.19 -3.72 -11.69
C ARG A 41 -14.54 -2.54 -12.41
N VAL A 42 -13.41 -2.74 -13.09
CA VAL A 42 -12.79 -1.67 -13.89
C VAL A 42 -13.70 -1.33 -15.07
N ARG A 43 -13.98 -0.04 -15.25
CA ARG A 43 -14.89 0.46 -16.30
C ARG A 43 -14.21 1.47 -17.20
N VAL A 44 -14.82 1.73 -18.34
CA VAL A 44 -14.44 2.76 -19.31
C VAL A 44 -15.58 3.75 -19.44
N LEU A 45 -15.23 5.03 -19.37
CA LEU A 45 -16.14 6.14 -19.63
C LEU A 45 -15.47 7.03 -20.69
N ASP A 46 -16.11 7.13 -21.86
CA ASP A 46 -15.57 7.83 -23.02
C ASP A 46 -14.12 7.39 -23.35
N ASP A 47 -13.15 8.28 -23.18
CA ASP A 47 -11.72 8.05 -23.41
C ASP A 47 -10.92 7.80 -22.11
N SER A 48 -11.60 7.49 -21.01
CA SER A 48 -11.01 7.37 -19.67
C SER A 48 -11.24 6.00 -19.05
N ILE A 49 -10.31 5.57 -18.20
CA ILE A 49 -10.45 4.35 -17.38
C ILE A 49 -10.88 4.75 -15.98
N VAL A 50 -11.90 4.07 -15.45
CA VAL A 50 -12.52 4.35 -14.17
C VAL A 50 -12.27 3.19 -13.20
N PHE A 51 -11.66 3.53 -12.06
CA PHE A 51 -11.36 2.62 -10.96
C PHE A 51 -12.28 2.93 -9.77
N PRO A 52 -13.20 2.02 -9.40
CA PRO A 52 -14.10 2.23 -8.27
C PRO A 52 -13.42 2.03 -6.93
N ARG A 53 -13.71 2.93 -5.98
CA ARG A 53 -13.34 2.80 -4.58
C ARG A 53 -14.55 2.43 -3.76
N PHE A 54 -14.33 1.54 -2.80
CA PHE A 54 -15.39 0.93 -2.05
C PHE A 54 -15.18 1.12 -0.56
N ILE A 55 -16.29 1.24 0.15
CA ILE A 55 -16.38 1.10 1.60
C ILE A 55 -17.42 0.02 1.88
N ARG A 56 -17.18 -0.75 2.95
CA ARG A 56 -18.16 -1.70 3.45
C ARG A 56 -19.09 -0.99 4.42
N GLY A 57 -20.39 -1.02 4.12
CA GLY A 57 -21.42 -0.62 5.06
C GLY A 57 -21.95 -1.86 5.80
N ASP A 58 -22.25 -1.70 7.09
CA ASP A 58 -22.97 -2.72 7.85
C ASP A 58 -24.47 -2.46 7.68
N TYR A 59 -25.15 -3.33 6.93
CA TYR A 59 -26.60 -3.36 6.85
C TYR A 59 -27.11 -4.73 7.34
N ALA A 60 -28.28 -4.70 7.99
CA ALA A 60 -28.89 -5.84 8.68
C ALA A 60 -29.23 -7.04 7.78
N ASP A 61 -29.14 -6.92 6.45
CA ASP A 61 -29.58 -7.93 5.48
C ASP A 61 -28.44 -8.44 4.56
N GLY A 62 -27.18 -8.25 4.97
CA GLY A 62 -25.99 -8.75 4.29
C GLY A 62 -24.99 -7.66 3.90
N GLN A 63 -23.79 -8.09 3.50
CA GLN A 63 -22.70 -7.20 3.08
C GLN A 63 -23.01 -6.54 1.74
N ILE A 64 -23.44 -5.28 1.78
CA ILE A 64 -23.55 -4.45 0.58
C ILE A 64 -22.31 -3.56 0.50
N VAL A 65 -21.52 -3.78 -0.55
CA VAL A 65 -20.36 -2.94 -0.84
C VAL A 65 -20.84 -1.73 -1.64
N HIS A 66 -20.67 -0.54 -1.08
CA HIS A 66 -21.05 0.71 -1.73
C HIS A 66 -19.87 1.35 -2.43
N ILE A 67 -20.10 1.87 -3.63
CA ILE A 67 -19.13 2.70 -4.32
C ILE A 67 -19.19 4.08 -3.69
N THR A 68 -18.09 4.47 -3.06
CA THR A 68 -17.97 5.74 -2.34
C THR A 68 -17.07 6.72 -3.06
N GLY A 69 -16.21 6.22 -3.96
CA GLY A 69 -15.39 7.06 -4.80
C GLY A 69 -15.03 6.41 -6.13
N LEU A 70 -14.53 7.22 -7.04
CA LEU A 70 -14.03 6.85 -8.35
C LEU A 70 -12.69 7.55 -8.56
N LYS A 71 -11.71 6.82 -9.08
CA LYS A 71 -10.51 7.39 -9.67
C LYS A 71 -10.62 7.26 -11.18
N ILE A 72 -10.51 8.36 -11.90
CA ILE A 72 -10.62 8.43 -13.36
C ILE A 72 -9.25 8.79 -13.89
N SER A 73 -8.67 7.92 -14.72
CA SER A 73 -7.40 8.14 -15.40
C SER A 73 -7.64 8.37 -16.88
N ARG A 74 -7.18 9.51 -17.38
CA ARG A 74 -7.29 9.94 -18.79
C ARG A 74 -5.97 10.47 -19.30
N LEU A 75 -5.74 10.38 -20.60
CA LEU A 75 -4.60 11.06 -21.22
C LEU A 75 -4.91 12.55 -21.40
N MET A 76 -3.93 13.41 -21.20
CA MET A 76 -4.05 14.85 -21.46
C MET A 76 -4.46 15.13 -22.92
N ALA A 77 -4.88 16.36 -23.24
CA ALA A 77 -5.16 16.71 -24.64
C ALA A 77 -3.87 16.90 -25.46
N SER A 78 -2.77 17.26 -24.80
CA SER A 78 -1.50 17.67 -25.42
C SER A 78 -0.49 16.53 -25.63
N PHE A 79 -0.82 15.27 -25.32
CA PHE A 79 0.18 14.20 -25.40
C PHE A 79 0.62 13.91 -26.84
N SER A 80 1.87 13.49 -26.99
CA SER A 80 2.40 13.03 -28.28
C SER A 80 1.88 11.62 -28.61
N PRO A 81 1.16 11.41 -29.73
CA PRO A 81 0.50 10.13 -30.04
C PRO A 81 1.44 8.92 -30.12
N ASN A 82 2.74 9.14 -30.23
CA ASN A 82 3.73 8.09 -30.47
C ASN A 82 4.52 7.71 -29.20
N ASN A 83 4.59 8.58 -28.19
CA ASN A 83 5.42 8.39 -26.98
C ASN A 83 4.68 8.81 -25.70
N ALA A 84 3.43 8.37 -25.52
CA ALA A 84 2.69 8.71 -24.30
C ALA A 84 3.31 8.00 -23.09
N THR A 85 3.65 8.76 -22.05
CA THR A 85 4.25 8.24 -20.80
C THR A 85 3.30 8.39 -19.61
N LEU A 86 3.74 7.98 -18.42
CA LEU A 86 3.00 8.22 -17.18
C LEU A 86 2.78 9.72 -16.90
N ASP A 87 3.67 10.60 -17.39
CA ASP A 87 3.55 12.05 -17.19
C ASP A 87 2.41 12.67 -18.00
N ASP A 88 1.93 11.96 -19.03
CA ASP A 88 0.79 12.37 -19.84
C ASP A 88 -0.57 11.99 -19.21
N LEU A 89 -0.55 11.30 -18.05
CA LEU A 89 -1.75 10.91 -17.32
C LEU A 89 -2.29 12.07 -16.49
N GLN A 90 -3.57 12.34 -16.67
CA GLN A 90 -4.36 13.16 -15.79
C GLN A 90 -5.28 12.25 -14.96
N GLU A 91 -5.12 12.30 -13.65
CA GLU A 91 -5.94 11.55 -12.71
C GLU A 91 -6.90 12.48 -11.96
N GLU A 92 -8.15 12.04 -11.84
CA GLU A 92 -9.21 12.76 -11.15
C GLU A 92 -9.87 11.84 -10.13
N ILE A 93 -10.12 12.35 -8.92
CA ILE A 93 -10.72 11.59 -7.82
C ILE A 93 -12.07 12.21 -7.46
N LEU A 94 -13.12 11.39 -7.42
CA LEU A 94 -14.50 11.78 -7.11
C LEU A 94 -15.05 10.94 -5.95
N PRO A 95 -15.75 11.52 -4.95
CA PRO A 95 -15.76 12.94 -4.61
C PRO A 95 -14.34 13.43 -4.28
N ASN A 96 -14.15 14.76 -4.25
CA ASN A 96 -12.86 15.47 -4.10
C ASN A 96 -11.82 14.70 -3.25
N ALA A 97 -10.56 14.71 -3.67
CA ALA A 97 -9.43 13.99 -3.06
C ALA A 97 -9.23 14.28 -1.57
N ASN A 98 -9.72 15.41 -1.05
CA ASN A 98 -9.54 15.81 0.35
C ASN A 98 -10.38 15.01 1.36
N VAL A 99 -11.31 14.16 0.91
CA VAL A 99 -12.12 13.32 1.80
C VAL A 99 -11.86 11.85 1.45
N PHE A 100 -11.63 11.04 2.48
CA PHE A 100 -11.48 9.60 2.30
C PHE A 100 -12.73 9.02 1.63
N ASN A 101 -12.54 8.41 0.46
CA ASN A 101 -13.62 7.92 -0.40
C ASN A 101 -13.53 6.42 -0.68
N GLY A 102 -12.87 5.67 0.21
CA GLY A 102 -12.77 4.21 0.16
C GLY A 102 -11.49 3.69 -0.49
N LEU A 103 -11.41 2.37 -0.57
CA LEU A 103 -10.25 1.66 -1.11
C LEU A 103 -10.64 0.92 -2.39
N PHE A 104 -9.79 0.98 -3.41
CA PHE A 104 -9.94 0.13 -4.59
C PHE A 104 -9.62 -1.32 -4.22
N GLY A 105 -10.40 -2.28 -4.73
CA GLY A 105 -10.26 -3.71 -4.41
C GLY A 105 -10.96 -4.15 -3.12
N TYR A 106 -11.47 -3.21 -2.31
CA TYR A 106 -12.12 -3.54 -1.03
C TYR A 106 -13.38 -4.41 -1.20
N ASN A 107 -14.00 -4.36 -2.39
CA ASN A 107 -15.15 -5.19 -2.75
C ASN A 107 -14.86 -6.70 -2.81
N LEU A 108 -13.59 -7.10 -2.80
CA LEU A 108 -13.16 -8.50 -2.86
C LEU A 108 -12.91 -9.10 -1.47
N ILE A 109 -12.98 -8.29 -0.43
CA ILE A 109 -12.77 -8.74 0.95
C ILE A 109 -14.02 -9.45 1.44
N GLN A 110 -13.81 -10.67 1.93
CA GLN A 110 -14.84 -11.47 2.57
C GLN A 110 -14.71 -11.38 4.08
N SER A 111 -15.76 -11.72 4.83
CA SER A 111 -15.71 -11.70 6.30
C SER A 111 -14.73 -12.72 6.90
N SER A 112 -14.40 -13.77 6.15
CA SER A 112 -13.42 -14.79 6.51
C SER A 112 -11.97 -14.35 6.22
N THR A 113 -11.76 -13.25 5.49
CA THR A 113 -10.43 -12.79 5.12
C THR A 113 -9.64 -12.35 6.36
N LYS A 114 -8.48 -12.98 6.59
CA LYS A 114 -7.55 -12.62 7.67
C LYS A 114 -6.26 -11.97 7.18
N GLU A 115 -5.94 -12.14 5.91
CA GLU A 115 -4.73 -11.62 5.29
C GLU A 115 -5.07 -10.69 4.13
N ILE A 116 -4.33 -9.60 4.00
CA ILE A 116 -4.52 -8.62 2.93
C ILE A 116 -3.18 -8.10 2.40
N VAL A 117 -3.14 -7.73 1.12
CA VAL A 117 -2.02 -7.01 0.54
C VAL A 117 -2.44 -5.57 0.26
N VAL A 118 -1.58 -4.60 0.59
CA VAL A 118 -1.82 -3.17 0.41
C VAL A 118 -0.75 -2.62 -0.52
N VAL A 119 -1.17 -1.91 -1.57
CA VAL A 119 -0.29 -1.35 -2.60
C VAL A 119 -0.65 0.10 -2.94
N GLY A 120 0.19 0.76 -3.74
CA GLY A 120 -0.01 2.15 -4.17
C GLY A 120 -0.68 2.34 -5.52
N ARG A 121 -0.72 1.32 -6.40
CA ARG A 121 -1.32 1.43 -7.75
C ARG A 121 -2.36 0.35 -8.01
N GLU A 122 -3.37 0.70 -8.79
CA GLU A 122 -4.49 -0.20 -9.15
C GLU A 122 -4.04 -1.41 -9.97
N SER A 123 -3.08 -1.23 -10.89
CA SER A 123 -2.52 -2.32 -11.70
C SER A 123 -1.77 -3.34 -10.85
N ASP A 124 -0.93 -2.88 -9.91
CA ASP A 124 -0.22 -3.75 -8.98
C ASP A 124 -1.18 -4.58 -8.13
N ALA A 125 -2.28 -3.98 -7.69
CA ALA A 125 -3.29 -4.66 -6.88
C ALA A 125 -3.91 -5.84 -7.64
N MET A 126 -4.29 -5.58 -8.89
CA MET A 126 -4.88 -6.59 -9.77
C MET A 126 -3.88 -7.69 -10.14
N VAL A 127 -2.61 -7.33 -10.39
CA VAL A 127 -1.55 -8.29 -10.72
C VAL A 127 -1.30 -9.24 -9.54
N ILE A 128 -1.18 -8.72 -8.31
CA ILE A 128 -1.01 -9.56 -7.11
C ILE A 128 -2.23 -10.46 -6.89
N TYR A 129 -3.44 -9.92 -7.06
CA TYR A 129 -4.66 -10.72 -6.92
C TYR A 129 -4.69 -11.87 -7.93
N GLN A 130 -4.24 -11.64 -9.17
CA GLN A 130 -4.12 -12.68 -10.18
C GLN A 130 -3.00 -13.68 -9.88
N ALA A 131 -1.82 -13.21 -9.44
CA ALA A 131 -0.68 -14.04 -9.07
C ALA A 131 -1.00 -15.01 -7.92
N THR A 132 -1.78 -14.55 -6.94
CA THR A 132 -2.23 -15.34 -5.79
C THR A 132 -3.45 -16.21 -6.10
N LYS A 133 -3.78 -16.41 -7.39
CA LYS A 133 -4.92 -17.21 -7.86
C LYS A 133 -6.25 -16.76 -7.25
N HIS A 134 -6.42 -15.44 -7.04
CA HIS A 134 -7.62 -14.80 -6.51
C HIS A 134 -7.95 -15.11 -5.04
N PHE A 135 -7.01 -15.69 -4.27
CA PHE A 135 -7.22 -16.03 -2.86
C PHE A 135 -6.90 -14.90 -1.88
N VAL A 136 -5.86 -14.09 -2.17
CA VAL A 136 -5.44 -13.02 -1.27
C VAL A 136 -5.97 -11.70 -1.79
N PRO A 137 -6.93 -11.05 -1.10
CA PRO A 137 -7.43 -9.76 -1.54
C PRO A 137 -6.35 -8.69 -1.43
N THR A 138 -6.36 -7.79 -2.42
CA THR A 138 -5.40 -6.69 -2.51
C THR A 138 -6.13 -5.38 -2.63
N VAL A 139 -5.72 -4.40 -1.85
CA VAL A 139 -6.32 -3.06 -1.85
C VAL A 139 -5.29 -1.99 -2.16
N VAL A 140 -5.77 -0.89 -2.75
CA VAL A 140 -4.94 0.28 -3.04
C VAL A 140 -5.18 1.34 -1.99
N LEU A 141 -4.08 1.81 -1.40
CA LEU A 141 -4.09 2.94 -0.49
C LEU A 141 -4.11 4.25 -1.31
N PRO A 142 -5.10 5.14 -1.09
CA PRO A 142 -5.15 6.44 -1.75
C PRO A 142 -3.87 7.27 -1.53
N ASP A 143 -3.61 8.16 -2.48
CA ASP A 143 -2.56 9.19 -2.42
C ASP A 143 -1.13 8.65 -2.33
N ALA A 144 -0.86 7.52 -2.99
CA ALA A 144 0.51 7.02 -3.19
C ALA A 144 1.39 7.93 -4.09
N GLY A 145 0.96 9.15 -4.41
CA GLY A 145 1.78 10.24 -4.95
C GLY A 145 2.12 11.33 -3.92
N GLY A 146 1.43 11.35 -2.77
CA GLY A 146 1.54 12.35 -1.69
C GLY A 146 1.79 11.72 -0.31
N PRO A 147 1.34 12.31 0.81
CA PRO A 147 1.36 11.63 2.11
C PRO A 147 0.38 10.44 2.10
N LEU A 148 0.76 9.33 2.73
CA LEU A 148 -0.13 8.17 2.87
C LEU A 148 -1.34 8.56 3.73
N SER A 149 -2.56 8.32 3.21
CA SER A 149 -3.80 8.64 3.94
C SER A 149 -3.97 7.73 5.16
N TYR A 150 -3.90 8.33 6.36
CA TYR A 150 -4.15 7.63 7.62
C TYR A 150 -5.64 7.34 7.86
N ASP A 151 -6.55 7.96 7.09
CA ASP A 151 -7.99 7.70 7.17
C ASP A 151 -8.36 6.27 6.72
N ALA A 152 -7.43 5.59 6.04
CA ALA A 152 -7.56 4.18 5.67
C ALA A 152 -7.33 3.20 6.83
N VAL A 153 -6.70 3.62 7.93
CA VAL A 153 -6.30 2.74 9.05
C VAL A 153 -7.48 1.94 9.62
N PRO A 154 -8.66 2.54 9.91
CA PRO A 154 -9.81 1.79 10.44
C PRO A 154 -10.27 0.66 9.52
N TYR A 155 -10.09 0.80 8.20
CA TYR A 155 -10.48 -0.20 7.20
C TYR A 155 -9.47 -1.34 7.09
N LEU A 156 -8.26 -1.16 7.62
CA LEU A 156 -7.18 -2.14 7.64
C LEU A 156 -7.03 -2.84 9.00
N ASP A 157 -7.68 -2.35 10.05
CA ASP A 157 -7.64 -2.87 11.42
C ASP A 157 -8.13 -4.33 11.52
N ALA A 158 -9.17 -4.68 10.76
CA ALA A 158 -9.82 -5.99 10.84
C ALA A 158 -8.94 -7.19 10.42
N PHE A 159 -7.74 -6.98 9.89
CA PHE A 159 -6.88 -8.05 9.35
C PHE A 159 -5.79 -8.46 10.34
N ALA A 160 -5.61 -9.76 10.52
CA ALA A 160 -4.54 -10.30 11.37
C ALA A 160 -3.14 -10.17 10.73
N LYS A 161 -3.08 -10.06 9.40
CA LYS A 161 -1.84 -9.92 8.63
C LYS A 161 -2.02 -8.97 7.45
N SER A 162 -1.11 -8.03 7.32
CA SER A 162 -1.08 -7.10 6.18
C SER A 162 0.32 -6.99 5.59
N THR A 163 0.41 -7.17 4.27
CA THR A 163 1.65 -7.02 3.52
C THR A 163 1.60 -5.78 2.66
N PHE A 164 2.60 -4.91 2.75
CA PHE A 164 2.68 -3.66 2.02
C PHE A 164 3.73 -3.74 0.91
N TRP A 165 3.35 -3.44 -0.33
CA TRP A 165 4.27 -3.37 -1.47
C TRP A 165 4.09 -2.05 -2.21
N PHE A 166 5.06 -1.15 -2.00
CA PHE A 166 5.02 0.23 -2.49
C PHE A 166 6.33 0.58 -3.21
N PRO A 167 6.34 1.68 -4.00
CA PRO A 167 7.57 2.14 -4.63
C PRO A 167 8.64 2.47 -3.58
N THR A 168 9.91 2.34 -3.94
CA THR A 168 11.07 2.58 -3.05
C THR A 168 10.99 3.91 -2.29
N VAL A 169 10.53 4.98 -2.96
CA VAL A 169 10.38 6.33 -2.37
C VAL A 169 9.31 6.42 -1.27
N PHE A 170 8.47 5.40 -1.11
CA PHE A 170 7.46 5.28 -0.06
C PHE A 170 7.87 4.31 1.05
N TYR A 171 8.94 3.53 0.90
CA TYR A 171 9.31 2.46 1.84
C TYR A 171 9.38 2.92 3.32
N ASN A 172 10.08 4.03 3.59
CA ASN A 172 10.17 4.59 4.95
C ASN A 172 8.83 5.11 5.47
N ARG A 173 8.02 5.73 4.60
CA ARG A 173 6.68 6.23 4.95
C ARG A 173 5.73 5.07 5.27
N VAL A 174 5.80 3.98 4.51
CA VAL A 174 5.04 2.76 4.77
C VAL A 174 5.44 2.15 6.11
N LYS A 175 6.74 2.06 6.43
CA LYS A 175 7.19 1.59 7.76
C LYS A 175 6.65 2.43 8.91
N LEU A 176 6.50 3.74 8.72
CA LEU A 176 5.88 4.62 9.71
C LEU A 176 4.36 4.42 9.77
N PHE A 177 3.72 4.22 8.62
CA PHE A 177 2.29 3.92 8.52
C PHE A 177 1.93 2.62 9.24
N THR A 178 2.72 1.55 9.06
CA THR A 178 2.46 0.26 9.71
C THR A 178 2.58 0.33 11.24
N ARG A 179 3.29 1.31 11.79
CA ARG A 179 3.33 1.54 13.25
C ARG A 179 2.05 2.18 13.81
N ARG A 180 1.21 2.75 12.94
CA ARG A 180 -0.11 3.28 13.33
C ARG A 180 -1.21 2.23 13.26
N LEU A 181 -0.92 1.07 12.68
CA LEU A 181 -1.82 -0.06 12.68
C LEU A 181 -1.85 -0.72 14.07
N PRO A 182 -2.95 -1.40 14.41
CA PRO A 182 -3.12 -2.09 15.68
C PRO A 182 -1.97 -3.04 16.01
N ALA A 183 -1.60 -3.11 17.29
CA ALA A 183 -0.46 -3.92 17.74
C ALA A 183 -0.63 -5.44 17.52
N HIS A 184 -1.88 -5.91 17.41
CA HIS A 184 -2.19 -7.33 17.19
C HIS A 184 -2.03 -7.75 15.71
N GLN A 185 -1.87 -6.80 14.79
CA GLN A 185 -1.75 -7.04 13.37
C GLN A 185 -0.28 -7.23 12.96
N ARG A 186 0.02 -8.35 12.29
CA ARG A 186 1.35 -8.61 11.76
C ARG A 186 1.55 -7.86 10.44
N CYS A 187 2.37 -6.83 10.46
CA CYS A 187 2.67 -6.01 9.29
C CYS A 187 3.95 -6.47 8.62
N PHE A 188 3.90 -6.71 7.31
CA PHE A 188 5.04 -7.06 6.46
C PHE A 188 5.25 -5.97 5.42
N VAL A 189 6.49 -5.63 5.09
CA VAL A 189 6.81 -4.64 4.05
C VAL A 189 7.80 -5.25 3.07
N VAL A 190 7.50 -5.17 1.78
CA VAL A 190 8.43 -5.57 0.73
C VAL A 190 9.55 -4.55 0.64
N SER A 191 10.77 -5.02 0.87
CA SER A 191 11.99 -4.21 0.82
C SER A 191 12.42 -3.95 -0.62
N PRO A 192 12.93 -2.75 -0.94
CA PRO A 192 13.57 -2.48 -2.24
C PRO A 192 14.74 -3.43 -2.55
N LYS A 193 15.36 -4.01 -1.51
CA LYS A 193 16.41 -5.04 -1.65
C LYS A 193 15.87 -6.36 -2.20
N ILE A 194 14.60 -6.66 -1.93
CA ILE A 194 13.93 -7.89 -2.39
C ILE A 194 13.45 -7.70 -3.82
N SER A 195 12.78 -6.58 -4.10
CA SER A 195 12.31 -6.24 -5.44
C SER A 195 12.42 -4.74 -5.66
N ALA A 196 13.20 -4.34 -6.67
CA ALA A 196 13.28 -2.96 -7.12
C ALA A 196 12.05 -2.55 -7.96
N LEU A 197 11.45 -3.51 -8.67
CA LEU A 197 10.27 -3.31 -9.50
C LEU A 197 8.98 -3.57 -8.70
N LEU A 198 7.92 -2.90 -9.13
CA LEU A 198 6.57 -3.11 -8.64
C LEU A 198 5.90 -4.28 -9.37
N PRO A 199 4.85 -4.90 -8.81
CA PRO A 199 4.25 -6.12 -9.37
C PRO A 199 3.86 -6.02 -10.85
N ALA A 200 3.21 -4.95 -11.28
CA ALA A 200 2.78 -4.79 -12.66
C ALA A 200 3.95 -4.57 -13.62
N ASP A 201 4.95 -3.79 -13.21
CA ASP A 201 6.15 -3.53 -14.02
C ASP A 201 7.04 -4.79 -14.09
N LEU A 202 7.11 -5.54 -12.98
CA LEU A 202 7.77 -6.84 -12.93
C LEU A 202 7.13 -7.77 -13.95
N LEU A 203 5.81 -7.93 -13.92
CA LEU A 203 5.11 -8.81 -14.85
C LEU A 203 5.22 -8.37 -16.31
N ALA A 204 5.18 -7.06 -16.58
CA ALA A 204 5.32 -6.52 -17.94
C ALA A 204 6.72 -6.75 -18.54
N ASN A 205 7.75 -6.83 -17.69
CA ASN A 205 9.13 -7.08 -18.12
C ASN A 205 9.45 -8.58 -18.28
N GLU A 206 8.57 -9.48 -17.84
CA GLU A 206 8.80 -10.93 -17.93
C GLU A 206 8.31 -11.47 -19.27
N THR A 207 9.14 -12.32 -19.89
CA THR A 207 8.77 -13.01 -21.14
C THR A 207 7.73 -14.10 -20.92
N ASN A 208 7.72 -14.71 -19.73
CA ASN A 208 6.78 -15.75 -19.34
C ASN A 208 5.96 -15.30 -18.13
N MET A 209 4.65 -15.11 -18.34
CA MET A 209 3.73 -14.65 -17.31
C MET A 209 3.67 -15.58 -16.09
N THR A 210 3.78 -16.89 -16.28
CA THR A 210 3.75 -17.87 -15.16
C THR A 210 4.94 -17.66 -14.23
N VAL A 211 6.14 -17.47 -14.81
CA VAL A 211 7.35 -17.18 -14.03
C VAL A 211 7.23 -15.85 -13.29
N GLY A 212 6.65 -14.84 -13.94
CA GLY A 212 6.35 -13.56 -13.30
C GLY A 212 5.42 -13.70 -12.09
N TYR A 213 4.35 -14.50 -12.21
CA TYR A 213 3.45 -14.77 -11.09
C TYR A 213 4.14 -15.51 -9.94
N ASP A 214 4.93 -16.53 -10.23
CA ASP A 214 5.67 -17.27 -9.21
C ASP A 214 6.68 -16.36 -8.47
N ARG A 215 7.33 -15.45 -9.19
CA ARG A 215 8.21 -14.43 -8.59
C ARG A 215 7.44 -13.51 -7.65
N ILE A 216 6.27 -13.02 -8.05
CA ILE A 216 5.42 -12.16 -7.21
C ILE A 216 5.03 -12.90 -5.91
N VAL A 217 4.59 -14.15 -6.01
CA VAL A 217 4.23 -14.96 -4.83
C VAL A 217 5.45 -15.19 -3.94
N LYS A 218 6.62 -15.47 -4.52
CA LYS A 218 7.87 -15.62 -3.76
C LYS A 218 8.24 -14.34 -3.00
N VAL A 219 8.14 -13.18 -3.64
CA VAL A 219 8.42 -11.87 -3.00
C VAL A 219 7.48 -11.62 -1.82
N LEU A 220 6.19 -11.93 -1.95
CA LEU A 220 5.24 -11.83 -0.85
C LEU A 220 5.59 -12.76 0.32
N GLY A 221 6.13 -13.96 0.02
CA GLY A 221 6.56 -14.93 1.03
C GLY A 221 7.81 -14.53 1.81
N ILE A 222 8.68 -13.71 1.22
CA ILE A 222 9.94 -13.23 1.85
C ILE A 222 9.86 -11.78 2.33
N ALA A 223 8.68 -11.17 2.34
CA ALA A 223 8.48 -9.81 2.82
C ALA A 223 8.95 -9.66 4.28
N GLU A 224 9.56 -8.52 4.60
CA GLU A 224 10.17 -8.28 5.92
C GLU A 224 9.09 -7.93 6.94
N ILE A 225 9.10 -8.57 8.11
CA ILE A 225 8.21 -8.18 9.21
C ILE A 225 8.62 -6.81 9.77
N VAL A 226 7.65 -5.92 9.95
CA VAL A 226 7.86 -4.67 10.69
C VAL A 226 7.49 -4.92 12.14
N LEU A 227 8.50 -5.04 12.99
CA LEU A 227 8.30 -5.10 14.43
C LEU A 227 7.75 -3.76 14.92
N LEU A 228 6.67 -3.81 15.69
CA LEU A 228 6.22 -2.66 16.49
C LEU A 228 7.37 -2.29 17.44
N ARG A 229 7.64 -0.99 17.53
CA ARG A 229 8.77 -0.43 18.29
C ARG A 229 8.74 -0.75 19.78
N ASP A 230 7.63 -1.27 20.29
CA ASP A 230 7.46 -1.48 21.74
C ASP A 230 8.11 -2.78 22.25
N ILE A 231 8.77 -3.54 21.38
CA ILE A 231 9.66 -4.62 21.80
C ILE A 231 10.98 -4.51 21.03
N GLU A 232 11.81 -3.54 21.42
CA GLU A 232 13.25 -3.71 21.26
C GLU A 232 13.62 -4.99 22.03
N THR A 233 14.17 -5.99 21.33
CA THR A 233 14.74 -7.14 22.05
C THR A 233 15.79 -6.61 23.03
N PHE A 234 15.91 -7.21 24.21
CA PHE A 234 16.91 -6.81 25.21
C PHE A 234 18.32 -6.68 24.61
N ALA A 235 18.64 -7.51 23.62
CA ALA A 235 19.90 -7.44 22.88
C ALA A 235 20.07 -6.12 22.09
N SER A 236 19.07 -5.70 21.31
CA SER A 236 19.11 -4.43 20.58
C SER A 236 19.25 -3.23 21.52
N LEU A 237 18.58 -3.33 22.67
CA LEU A 237 18.56 -2.31 23.70
C LEU A 237 19.92 -2.23 24.44
N LYS A 238 20.54 -3.38 24.69
CA LYS A 238 21.89 -3.50 25.25
C LYS A 238 22.94 -2.87 24.33
N GLU A 239 22.81 -3.02 23.01
CA GLU A 239 23.71 -2.36 22.05
C GLU A 239 23.59 -0.83 22.11
N VAL A 240 22.37 -0.29 22.09
CA VAL A 240 22.13 1.17 22.21
C VAL A 240 22.65 1.71 23.54
N ALA A 241 22.42 0.99 24.65
CA ALA A 241 22.95 1.34 25.95
C ALA A 241 24.49 1.28 25.99
N ARG A 242 25.10 0.30 25.33
CA ARG A 242 26.56 0.16 25.24
C ARG A 242 27.19 1.30 24.44
N ASP A 243 26.63 1.64 23.29
CA ASP A 243 27.11 2.76 22.47
C ASP A 243 27.01 4.11 23.22
N TYR A 244 25.96 4.28 24.03
CA TYR A 244 25.83 5.45 24.91
C TYR A 244 26.93 5.49 25.99
N VAL A 245 27.20 4.36 26.67
CA VAL A 245 28.25 4.27 27.71
C VAL A 245 29.65 4.47 27.12
N LEU A 246 29.90 3.97 25.92
CA LEU A 246 31.21 4.05 25.25
C LEU A 246 31.45 5.40 24.55
N GLY A 247 30.46 6.29 24.50
CA GLY A 247 30.61 7.63 23.95
C GLY A 247 30.90 7.69 22.45
N THR A 248 30.62 6.61 21.71
CA THR A 248 30.84 6.52 20.25
C THR A 248 29.78 7.28 19.45
N GLY A 249 28.64 7.60 20.06
CA GLY A 249 27.61 8.49 19.51
C GLY A 249 27.98 9.97 19.70
N LYS A 250 28.74 10.55 18.77
CA LYS A 250 28.91 12.01 18.70
C LYS A 250 27.58 12.70 18.37
N SER A 251 27.06 13.50 19.28
CA SER A 251 26.50 14.80 18.92
C SER A 251 26.69 15.81 20.05
N ASN A 252 27.21 16.97 19.66
CA ASN A 252 27.31 18.17 20.48
C ASN A 252 25.91 18.61 20.91
N GLY A 253 25.74 18.90 22.20
CA GLY A 253 24.54 19.52 22.76
C GLY A 253 23.44 18.51 23.10
N VAL A 254 23.26 18.27 24.40
CA VAL A 254 22.08 17.69 25.07
C VAL A 254 21.24 16.80 24.15
N ALA A 255 21.75 15.61 23.84
CA ALA A 255 20.94 14.56 23.23
C ALA A 255 19.90 14.15 24.27
N GLN A 256 18.71 14.74 24.14
CA GLN A 256 17.51 14.38 24.83
C GLN A 256 17.27 12.88 24.58
N ILE A 257 17.65 12.04 25.54
CA ILE A 257 17.17 10.66 25.60
C ILE A 257 15.66 10.80 25.52
N SER A 258 15.05 10.26 24.47
CA SER A 258 13.60 10.18 24.37
C SER A 258 13.12 9.39 25.59
N THR A 259 12.64 10.11 26.60
CA THR A 259 11.96 9.59 27.80
C THR A 259 10.62 8.93 27.48
N LEU A 260 10.34 8.64 26.20
CA LEU A 260 9.27 7.72 25.77
C LEU A 260 9.62 6.26 26.06
N TRP A 261 10.23 6.01 27.23
CA TRP A 261 10.58 4.69 27.75
C TRP A 261 9.41 4.08 28.54
N CYS A 262 8.17 4.33 28.07
CA CYS A 262 6.98 4.60 28.89
C CYS A 262 7.01 6.01 29.46
N SER A 263 5.85 6.64 29.54
CA SER A 263 5.60 8.05 29.85
C SER A 263 6.08 8.50 31.25
N PHE A 264 7.40 8.53 31.50
CA PHE A 264 7.98 8.99 32.76
C PHE A 264 9.17 9.93 32.49
N GLU A 265 9.05 11.18 32.92
CA GLU A 265 10.20 12.09 33.00
C GLU A 265 11.05 11.72 34.21
N ILE A 266 12.24 11.15 33.99
CA ILE A 266 13.21 10.92 35.06
C ILE A 266 14.01 12.20 35.24
N ALA A 267 13.67 12.99 36.26
CA ALA A 267 14.30 14.28 36.54
C ALA A 267 15.80 14.19 36.90
N ASN A 268 16.31 13.00 37.22
CA ASN A 268 17.68 12.81 37.72
C ASN A 268 18.57 12.10 36.68
N SER A 269 19.39 12.89 35.99
CA SER A 269 20.35 12.43 34.97
C SER A 269 21.39 11.43 35.50
N ARG A 270 21.72 11.50 36.79
CA ARG A 270 22.69 10.58 37.43
C ARG A 270 22.08 9.19 37.61
N LEU A 271 20.80 9.12 37.93
CA LEU A 271 20.05 7.87 38.04
C LEU A 271 19.93 7.18 36.66
N VAL A 272 19.64 7.96 35.62
CA VAL A 272 19.64 7.48 34.23
C VAL A 272 21.00 6.90 33.84
N SER A 273 22.09 7.61 34.15
CA SER A 273 23.45 7.15 33.86
C SER A 273 23.78 5.81 34.54
N ILE A 274 23.38 5.62 35.81
CA ILE A 274 23.62 4.38 36.54
C ILE A 274 22.80 3.22 35.95
N MET A 275 21.52 3.46 35.66
CA MET A 275 20.63 2.44 35.08
C MET A 275 21.11 1.98 33.70
N VAL A 276 21.51 2.91 32.83
CA VAL A 276 22.05 2.59 31.50
C VAL A 276 23.39 1.83 31.62
N THR A 277 24.24 2.21 32.58
CA THR A 277 25.52 1.51 32.84
C THR A 277 25.31 0.08 33.35
N GLN A 278 24.29 -0.14 34.19
CA GLN A 278 23.95 -1.47 34.68
C GLN A 278 23.36 -2.34 33.56
N MET A 279 22.48 -1.79 32.73
CA MET A 279 21.94 -2.47 31.54
C MET A 279 23.03 -2.88 30.55
N ALA A 280 24.04 -2.03 30.32
CA ALA A 280 25.15 -2.37 29.42
C ALA A 280 26.00 -3.57 29.89
N LYS A 281 26.00 -3.85 31.21
CA LYS A 281 26.80 -4.91 31.84
C LYS A 281 26.07 -6.26 31.98
N LEU A 282 24.75 -6.29 31.90
CA LEU A 282 23.91 -7.50 31.88
C LEU A 282 23.96 -8.12 30.48
#